data_AF-A0A0D2JID9-F1
#
_entry.id   AF-A0A0D2JID9-F1
#
_cell.length_a   1.000
_cell.length_b   1.000
_cell.length_c   1.000
_cell.angle_alpha   90.00
_cell.angle_beta   90.00
_cell.angle_gamma   90.00
#
_symmetry.space_group_name_H-M   'P 1'
#
loop_
_entity.id
_entity.type
_entity.pdbx_description
1 polymer ?
#
loop_
_entity_poly.entity_id
_entity_poly.type
_entity_poly.pdbx_seq_one_letter_code
_entity_poly.pdbx_strand_id
1 'polypeptide(L)' 'MFISEWHDGAWGKGELKPYGPLPMMPSAQVLNYGQAAFEGMKAQRSAKDRIVLFSAARVV' A
#
# COMPACT_ATOMS: atom_id res chain seq x y z
N MET A 1 -4.80 -0.37 -7.73
CA MET A 1 -3.61 -0.45 -6.86
C MET A 1 -3.04 0.97 -6.72
N PHE A 2 -2.63 1.39 -5.54
CA PHE A 2 -1.89 2.65 -5.36
C PHE A 2 -0.39 2.35 -5.30
N ILE A 3 0.43 3.08 -6.06
CA ILE A 3 1.89 2.95 -6.06
C ILE A 3 2.49 4.33 -5.78
N SER A 4 3.51 4.40 -4.92
CA SER A 4 4.41 5.55 -4.83
C SER A 4 5.85 5.07 -4.75
N GLU A 5 6.77 5.81 -5.36
CA GLU A 5 8.19 5.50 -5.39
C GLU A 5 8.96 6.44 -4.47
N TRP A 6 9.97 5.91 -3.79
CA TRP A 6 10.88 6.68 -2.95
C TRP A 6 12.18 6.94 -3.71
N HIS A 7 12.57 8.20 -3.85
CA HIS A 7 13.86 8.59 -4.41
C HIS A 7 14.40 9.82 -3.67
N ASP A 8 15.73 9.91 -3.52
CA ASP A 8 16.43 11.09 -2.99
C ASP A 8 15.87 11.70 -1.69
N GLY A 9 15.39 10.85 -0.77
CA GLY A 9 14.87 11.33 0.51
C GLY A 9 13.42 11.82 0.47
N ALA A 10 12.68 11.59 -0.62
CA ALA A 10 11.28 11.98 -0.75
C ALA A 10 10.41 10.92 -1.42
N TRP A 11 9.14 10.89 -1.04
CA TRP A 11 8.11 10.12 -1.73
C TRP A 11 7.61 10.89 -2.94
N GLY A 12 7.42 10.19 -4.05
CA GLY A 12 6.65 10.70 -5.18
C GLY A 12 5.18 10.96 -4.80
N LYS A 13 4.46 11.65 -5.69
CA LYS A 13 3.03 11.97 -5.51
C LYS A 13 2.13 10.73 -5.39
N GLY A 14 2.61 9.59 -5.87
CA GLY A 14 1.86 8.35 -6.00
C GLY A 14 0.77 8.40 -7.07
N GLU A 15 0.30 7.24 -7.48
CA GLU A 15 -0.68 7.09 -8.56
C GLU A 15 -1.58 5.87 -8.37
N LEU A 16 -2.81 5.98 -8.87
CA LEU A 16 -3.75 4.86 -8.95
C LEU A 16 -3.59 4.15 -10.29
N LYS A 17 -3.08 2.92 -10.24
CA LYS A 17 -2.88 2.05 -11.41
C LYS A 17 -3.89 0.89 -11.43
N PRO A 18 -4.25 0.39 -12.62
CA PRO A 18 -4.92 -0.90 -12.76
C PRO A 18 -4.12 -2.00 -12.03
N TYR A 19 -4.82 -3.03 -11.60
CA TYR A 19 -4.15 -4.19 -11.01
C TYR A 19 -3.26 -4.88 -12.06
N GLY A 20 -2.04 -5.24 -11.68
CA GLY A 20 -1.08 -5.87 -12.58
C GLY A 20 0.24 -6.21 -11.88
N PRO A 21 1.19 -6.81 -12.61
CA PRO A 21 2.50 -7.15 -12.08
C PRO A 21 3.26 -5.93 -11.56
N LEU A 22 4.01 -6.11 -10.48
CA LEU A 22 4.96 -5.12 -9.97
C LEU A 22 6.36 -5.47 -10.51
N PRO A 23 6.92 -4.70 -11.46
CA PRO A 23 8.26 -4.95 -11.95
C PRO A 23 9.29 -4.67 -10.85
N MET A 24 10.18 -5.63 -10.60
CA MET A 24 11.24 -5.50 -9.61
C MET A 24 12.49 -6.24 -10.06
N MET A 25 13.65 -5.78 -9.58
CA MET A 25 14.90 -6.49 -9.80
C MET A 25 14.92 -7.81 -9.00
N PRO A 26 15.45 -8.90 -9.55
CA PRO A 26 15.60 -10.17 -8.81
C PRO A 26 16.44 -10.04 -7.53
N SER A 27 17.35 -9.07 -7.50
CA SER A 27 18.20 -8.73 -6.35
C SER A 27 17.51 -7.87 -5.29
N ALA A 28 16.21 -7.55 -5.44
CA ALA A 28 15.50 -6.71 -4.49
C ALA A 28 15.52 -7.31 -3.07
N GLN A 29 15.77 -6.46 -2.06
CA GLN A 29 15.90 -6.88 -0.66
C GLN A 29 14.61 -7.51 -0.11
N VAL A 30 13.45 -7.07 -0.61
CA VAL A 30 12.15 -7.69 -0.27
C VAL A 30 12.09 -9.18 -0.63
N LEU A 31 12.75 -9.59 -1.72
CA LEU A 31 12.78 -10.98 -2.17
C LEU A 31 13.81 -11.83 -1.43
N ASN A 32 14.97 -11.24 -1.12
CA ASN A 32 16.12 -11.98 -0.62
C ASN A 32 16.25 -11.96 0.91
N TYR A 33 15.80 -10.87 1.54
CA TYR A 33 15.98 -10.62 2.97
C TYR A 33 14.68 -10.26 3.69
N GLY A 34 13.53 -10.34 3.00
CA GLY A 34 12.23 -10.06 3.60
C GLY A 34 12.06 -8.62 4.09
N GLN A 35 12.85 -7.67 3.57
CA GLN A 35 12.77 -6.27 3.96
C GLN A 35 11.51 -5.61 3.37
N ALA A 36 10.37 -5.89 3.99
CA ALA A 36 9.08 -5.31 3.68
C ALA A 36 8.21 -5.21 4.92
N ALA A 37 7.27 -4.28 4.88
CA ALA A 37 6.19 -4.15 5.84
C ALA A 37 4.87 -4.06 5.09
N PHE A 38 3.79 -4.50 5.72
CA PHE A 38 2.45 -4.39 5.17
C PHE A 38 1.47 -4.06 6.29
N GLU A 39 0.35 -3.44 5.91
CA GLU A 39 -0.75 -3.11 6.79
C GLU A 39 -2.04 -3.76 6.30
N GLY A 40 -2.96 -4.04 7.23
CA GLY A 40 -4.21 -4.73 6.94
C GLY A 40 -5.41 -4.00 7.51
N MET A 41 -6.28 -3.48 6.64
CA MET A 41 -7.56 -2.89 7.04
C MET A 41 -8.69 -3.31 6.11
N LYS A 42 -9.93 -3.21 6.61
CA LYS A 42 -11.14 -3.55 5.86
C LYS A 42 -12.04 -2.33 5.74
N ALA A 43 -12.56 -2.11 4.54
CA ALA A 43 -13.66 -1.20 4.30
C ALA A 43 -14.99 -1.97 4.39
N GLN A 44 -15.97 -1.41 5.09
CA GLN A 44 -17.30 -2.03 5.24
C GLN A 44 -18.39 -1.09 4.74
N ARG A 45 -19.49 -1.66 4.23
CA ARG A 45 -20.70 -0.90 3.92
C ARG A 45 -21.57 -0.80 5.17
N SER A 46 -21.85 0.41 5.60
CA SER A 46 -22.72 0.68 6.75
C SER A 46 -24.20 0.56 6.40
N ALA A 47 -25.06 0.44 7.42
CA ALA A 47 -26.52 0.43 7.26
C ALA A 47 -27.09 1.72 6.61
N LYS A 48 -26.31 2.81 6.57
CA LYS A 48 -26.64 4.07 5.89
C LYS A 48 -26.05 4.17 4.48
N ASP A 49 -25.68 3.03 3.90
CA ASP A 49 -25.06 2.89 2.57
C ASP A 49 -23.74 3.67 2.36
N ARG A 50 -23.04 3.98 3.44
CA ARG A 50 -21.71 4.62 3.39
C ARG A 50 -20.61 3.58 3.52
N ILE A 51 -19.51 3.76 2.80
CA ILE A 51 -18.26 3.02 3.02
C ILE A 51 -17.55 3.61 4.24
N VAL A 52 -17.20 2.76 5.20
CA VAL A 52 -16.53 3.15 6.45
C VAL A 52 -15.27 2.31 6.67
N LEU A 53 -14.26 2.93 7.28
CA LEU A 53 -13.06 2.28 7.80
C LEU A 53 -13.12 2.29 9.33
N PHE A 54 -12.73 1.19 9.95
CA PHE A 54 -12.62 1.11 11.41
C PHE A 54 -11.19 1.40 11.86
N SER A 55 -11.01 2.36 12.77
CA SER A 55 -9.72 2.69 13.41
C SER A 55 -8.55 3.00 12.47
N ALA A 56 -8.80 3.64 11.31
CA ALA A 56 -7.79 3.89 10.27
C ALA A 56 -6.57 4.73 10.72
N ALA A 57 -6.68 5.53 11.78
CA ALA A 57 -5.59 6.36 12.30
C ALA A 57 -4.67 5.65 13.30
N ARG A 58 -4.92 4.36 13.60
CA ARG A 58 -4.14 3.61 14.57
C ARG A 58 -3.12 2.73 13.84
N VAL A 59 -1.91 3.28 13.68
CA VAL A 59 -0.71 2.52 13.30
C VAL A 59 -0.05 2.06 14.61
N VAL A 60 0.41 0.80 14.65
CA VAL A 60 1.07 0.20 15.84
C VAL A 60 2.50 0.68 15.95
#